data_AF-A0A1R3TRB4-F1
#
_entry.id   AF-A0A1R3TRB4-F1
#
_cell.length_a   1.000
_cell.length_b   1.000
_cell.length_c   1.000
_cell.angle_alpha   90.00
_cell.angle_beta   90.00
_cell.angle_gamma   90.00
#
_symmetry.space_group_name_H-M   'P 1'
#
loop_
_entity.id
_entity.type
_entity.pdbx_description
1 polymer ?
#
loop_
_entity_poly.entity_id
_entity_poly.type
_entity_poly.pdbx_seq_one_letter_code
_entity_poly.pdbx_strand_id
1 'polypeptide(L)'
;MGVLMERQLLKAMLNSEKRRDYRTLRAHVLYTGTEVAGSKDLYIVRDFAQLMVRATEAWSIEMREGEGSLIDPLNEQNISWGLISPPVPAH
;
A
#
# COMPACT_ATOMS: atom_id res chain seq x y z
N MET A 1 -5.33 -15.67 12.86
CA MET A 1 -4.08 -14.91 12.59
C MET A 1 -3.83 -13.96 13.76
N GLY A 2 -2.57 -13.59 14.05
CA GLY A 2 -2.22 -12.76 15.21
C GLY A 2 -2.08 -11.27 14.87
N VAL A 3 -2.28 -10.40 15.87
CA VAL A 3 -2.22 -8.93 15.78
C VAL A 3 -0.93 -8.40 15.14
N LEU A 4 0.19 -9.12 15.31
CA LEU A 4 1.48 -8.77 14.68
C LEU A 4 1.38 -8.74 13.15
N MET A 5 0.66 -9.69 12.54
CA MET A 5 0.54 -9.79 11.09
C MET A 5 -0.36 -8.71 10.53
N GLU A 6 -1.49 -8.43 11.19
CA GLU A 6 -2.41 -7.35 10.85
C GLU A 6 -1.69 -5.99 10.83
N ARG A 7 -0.81 -5.77 11.82
CA ARG A 7 0.02 -4.57 11.90
C ARG A 7 1.02 -4.45 10.74
N GLN A 8 1.59 -5.55 10.27
CA GLN A 8 2.49 -5.54 9.10
C GLN A 8 1.73 -5.27 7.80
N LEU A 9 0.53 -5.84 7.66
CA LEU A 9 -0.35 -5.58 6.52
C LEU A 9 -0.76 -4.10 6.46
N LEU A 10 -1.23 -3.54 7.58
CA LEU A 10 -1.55 -2.11 7.66
C LEU A 10 -0.33 -1.23 7.33
N LYS A 11 0.86 -1.59 7.83
CA LYS A 11 2.10 -0.86 7.52
C LYS A 11 2.43 -0.90 6.02
N ALA A 12 2.24 -2.03 5.34
CA ALA A 12 2.45 -2.14 3.89
C ALA A 12 1.47 -1.25 3.11
N MET A 13 0.21 -1.19 3.55
CA MET A 13 -0.81 -0.30 2.96
C MET A 13 -0.44 1.18 3.16
N LEU A 14 -0.07 1.58 4.38
CA LEU A 14 0.37 2.96 4.67
C LEU A 14 1.63 3.36 3.88
N ASN A 15 2.57 2.43 3.66
CA ASN A 15 3.73 2.68 2.82
C ASN A 15 3.35 2.88 1.34
N SER A 16 2.30 2.22 0.86
CA SER A 16 1.79 2.42 -0.50
C SER A 16 1.12 3.78 -0.64
N GLU A 17 0.31 4.18 0.36
CA GLU A 17 -0.25 5.53 0.43
C GLU A 17 0.85 6.61 0.46
N LYS A 18 1.88 6.45 1.30
CA LYS A 18 2.99 7.40 1.39
C LYS A 18 3.68 7.62 0.04
N ARG A 19 3.79 6.58 -0.77
CA ARG A 19 4.38 6.63 -2.12
C ARG A 19 3.39 7.09 -3.19
N ARG A 20 2.12 7.31 -2.82
CA ARG A 20 1.00 7.59 -3.71
C ARG A 20 0.79 6.48 -4.76
N ASP A 21 1.23 5.26 -4.45
CA ASP A 21 1.00 4.08 -5.27
C ASP A 21 -0.37 3.47 -4.91
N TYR A 22 -1.40 4.16 -5.39
CA TYR A 22 -2.79 3.82 -5.11
C TYR A 22 -3.25 2.54 -5.83
N ARG A 23 -2.56 2.14 -6.90
CA ARG A 23 -2.75 0.85 -7.58
C ARG A 23 -2.34 -0.31 -6.66
N THR A 24 -1.13 -0.28 -6.12
CA THR A 24 -0.65 -1.30 -5.18
C THR A 24 -1.46 -1.28 -3.89
N LEU A 25 -1.83 -0.10 -3.40
CA LEU A 25 -2.73 0.01 -2.24
C LEU A 25 -4.09 -0.67 -2.50
N ARG A 26 -4.68 -0.49 -3.69
CA ARG A 26 -5.94 -1.15 -4.07
C ARG A 26 -5.82 -2.67 -4.02
N ALA A 27 -4.70 -3.22 -4.51
CA ALA A 27 -4.44 -4.66 -4.42
C ALA A 27 -4.35 -5.14 -2.96
N HIS A 28 -3.62 -4.43 -2.09
CA HIS A 28 -3.57 -4.78 -0.67
C HIS A 28 -4.96 -4.77 -0.03
N VAL A 29 -5.76 -3.74 -0.28
CA VAL A 29 -7.12 -3.63 0.25
C VAL A 29 -8.01 -4.80 -0.21
N LEU A 30 -7.94 -5.15 -1.51
CA LEU A 30 -8.76 -6.22 -2.08
C LEU A 30 -8.42 -7.61 -1.50
N TYR A 31 -7.13 -7.91 -1.33
CA TYR A 31 -6.67 -9.25 -0.96
C TYR A 31 -6.40 -9.46 0.52
N THR A 32 -6.13 -8.38 1.27
CA THR A 32 -5.71 -8.46 2.68
C THR A 32 -6.42 -7.46 3.60
N GLY A 33 -7.35 -6.66 3.06
CA GLY A 33 -8.07 -5.65 3.83
C GLY A 33 -9.03 -6.24 4.86
N THR A 34 -9.62 -7.40 4.58
CA THR A 34 -10.53 -8.09 5.50
C THR A 34 -9.84 -8.54 6.79
N GLU A 35 -8.58 -8.94 6.70
CA GLU A 35 -7.74 -9.36 7.82
C GLU A 35 -7.42 -8.18 8.73
N VAL A 36 -7.08 -7.02 8.15
CA VAL A 36 -6.82 -5.80 8.91
C VAL A 36 -8.11 -5.26 9.55
N ALA A 37 -9.23 -5.29 8.81
CA ALA A 37 -10.54 -4.86 9.31
C ALA A 37 -11.08 -5.75 10.44
N GLY A 38 -10.74 -7.05 10.41
CA GLY A 38 -11.12 -8.02 11.44
C GLY A 38 -10.23 -8.01 12.69
N SER A 39 -9.28 -7.08 12.79
CA SER A 39 -8.37 -7.00 13.93
C SER A 39 -9.11 -6.78 15.24
N LYS A 40 -8.63 -7.42 16.31
CA LYS A 40 -9.09 -7.17 17.69
C LYS A 40 -8.46 -5.91 18.30
N ASP A 41 -7.43 -5.35 17.66
CA ASP A 41 -6.79 -4.11 18.07
C ASP A 41 -7.53 -2.91 17.42
N LEU A 42 -8.29 -2.18 18.24
CA LEU A 42 -9.10 -1.04 17.78
C LEU A 42 -8.26 0.07 17.13
N TYR A 43 -6.98 0.21 17.48
CA TYR A 43 -6.11 1.20 16.86
C TYR A 43 -5.79 0.81 15.41
N ILE A 44 -5.57 -0.48 15.14
CA ILE A 44 -5.36 -0.98 13.77
C ILE A 44 -6.60 -0.72 12.93
N VAL A 45 -7.79 -1.06 13.44
CA VAL A 45 -9.06 -0.86 12.72
C VAL A 45 -9.30 0.62 12.43
N ARG A 46 -9.07 1.50 13.41
CA ARG A 46 -9.21 2.95 13.25
C ARG A 46 -8.26 3.49 12.17
N ASP A 47 -6.99 3.13 12.23
CA ASP A 47 -5.97 3.64 11.31
C ASP A 47 -6.22 3.10 9.88
N PHE A 48 -6.68 1.85 9.75
CA PHE A 48 -7.13 1.29 8.48
C PHE A 48 -8.36 2.03 7.92
N ALA A 49 -9.36 2.33 8.75
CA ALA A 49 -10.54 3.10 8.31
C ALA A 49 -10.17 4.50 7.81
N GLN A 50 -9.25 5.19 8.49
CA GLN A 50 -8.75 6.50 8.06
C GLN A 50 -7.98 6.41 6.73
N LEU A 51 -7.18 5.36 6.55
CA LEU A 51 -6.52 5.07 5.29
C LEU A 51 -7.53 4.85 4.16
N MET A 52 -8.60 4.10 4.41
CA MET A 52 -9.64 3.84 3.41
C MET A 52 -10.34 5.12 2.93
N VAL A 53 -10.62 6.06 3.82
CA VAL A 53 -11.21 7.37 3.43
C VAL A 53 -10.31 8.08 2.42
N ARG A 54 -9.02 8.23 2.72
CA ARG A 54 -8.05 8.90 1.84
C ARG A 54 -7.82 8.13 0.53
N ALA A 55 -7.76 6.80 0.59
CA ALA A 55 -7.60 5.96 -0.59
C ALA A 55 -8.79 6.05 -1.54
N THR A 56 -10.03 6.09 -1.02
CA THR A 56 -11.23 6.21 -1.86
C THR A 56 -11.31 7.55 -2.59
N GLU A 57 -10.90 8.65 -1.94
CA GLU A 57 -10.79 9.95 -2.58
C GLU A 57 -9.73 9.93 -3.69
N ALA A 58 -8.56 9.37 -3.41
CA ALA A 58 -7.49 9.23 -4.40
C ALA A 58 -7.92 8.41 -5.63
N TRP A 59 -8.57 7.27 -5.42
CA TRP A 59 -9.09 6.46 -6.53
C TRP A 59 -10.16 7.17 -7.35
N SER A 60 -10.99 8.00 -6.71
CA SER A 60 -12.00 8.80 -7.41
C SER A 60 -11.34 9.87 -8.31
N ILE A 61 -10.19 10.40 -7.89
CA ILE A 61 -9.38 11.30 -8.73
C ILE A 61 -8.77 10.53 -9.90
N GLU A 62 -8.12 9.39 -9.65
CA GLU A 62 -7.52 8.54 -10.70
C GLU A 62 -8.57 8.04 -11.71
N MET A 63 -9.82 7.80 -11.30
CA MET A 63 -10.90 7.45 -12.23
C MET A 63 -11.24 8.59 -13.21
N ARG A 64 -11.04 9.86 -12.81
CA ARG A 64 -11.29 11.04 -13.65
C ARG A 64 -10.09 11.43 -14.49
N GLU A 65 -8.88 11.26 -13.95
CA GLU A 65 -7.64 11.80 -14.52
C GLU A 65 -6.74 10.73 -15.16
N GLY A 66 -6.98 9.45 -14.89
CA GLY A 66 -6.17 8.32 -15.34
C GLY A 66 -5.51 7.58 -14.18
N GLU A 67 -5.40 6.25 -14.31
CA GLU A 67 -4.71 5.42 -13.31
C GLU A 67 -3.24 5.87 -13.16
N GLY A 68 -2.79 6.07 -11.92
CA GLY A 68 -1.44 6.54 -11.63
C GLY A 68 -1.26 8.06 -11.75
N SER A 69 -2.31 8.85 -12.01
CA SER A 69 -2.21 10.32 -12.11
C SER A 69 -1.69 11.00 -10.84
N LEU A 70 -1.82 10.32 -9.70
CA LEU A 70 -1.39 10.80 -8.40
C LEU A 70 0.00 10.31 -7.97
N ILE A 71 0.62 9.40 -8.74
CA ILE A 71 1.95 8.89 -8.42
C ILE A 71 2.92 10.06 -8.40
N ASP A 72 3.75 10.10 -7.35
CA ASP A 72 4.84 11.06 -7.29
C ASP A 72 5.96 10.60 -8.24
N PRO A 73 6.32 11.39 -9.27
CA PRO A 73 7.37 11.02 -10.22
C PRO A 73 8.75 10.84 -9.56
N LEU A 74 8.99 11.43 -8.38
CA LEU A 74 10.20 11.15 -7.58
C LEU A 74 10.16 9.79 -6.89
N ASN A 75 8.96 9.23 -6.65
CA ASN A 75 8.78 7.86 -6.17
C ASN A 75 8.72 6.83 -7.31
N GLU A 76 8.41 7.21 -8.55
CA GLU A 76 8.47 6.29 -9.72
C GLU A 76 9.84 5.66 -9.89
N GLN A 77 10.92 6.40 -9.59
CA GLN A 77 12.28 5.87 -9.64
C GLN A 77 12.54 4.77 -8.60
N ASN A 78 11.77 4.74 -7.50
CA ASN A 78 11.79 3.67 -6.49
C ASN A 78 10.80 2.52 -6.81
N ILE A 79 10.02 2.63 -7.88
CA ILE A 79 9.14 1.59 -8.43
C ILE A 79 9.80 0.95 -9.68
N SER A 80 11.09 1.23 -9.91
CA SER A 80 11.93 0.36 -10.74
C SER A 80 11.96 -1.02 -10.07
N TRP A 81 11.17 -1.94 -10.62
CA TRP A 81 11.24 -3.39 -10.44
C TRP A 81 12.61 -3.85 -9.98
N GLY A 82 12.64 -4.77 -9.02
CA GLY A 82 13.84 -5.48 -8.55
C GLY A 82 14.69 -6.02 -9.69
N LEU A 83 15.53 -5.15 -10.24
CA LEU A 83 16.54 -5.47 -11.22
C LEU A 83 17.84 -5.65 -10.45
N ILE A 84 18.05 -6.92 -10.12
CA ILE A 84 19.34 -7.58 -10.12
C ILE A 84 20.31 -6.99 -9.07
N SER A 85 20.31 -7.58 -7.87
CA SER A 85 21.58 -7.68 -7.15
C SER A 85 22.58 -8.29 -8.13
N PRO A 86 23.72 -7.64 -8.45
CA PRO A 86 24.71 -8.26 -9.32
C PRO A 86 25.07 -9.63 -8.73
N PRO A 87 25.34 -10.65 -9.57
CA PRO A 87 25.75 -11.95 -9.05
C PRO A 87 26.95 -11.72 -8.15
N VAL A 88 26.85 -12.19 -6.91
CA VAL A 88 27.97 -12.22 -5.96
C VAL A 88 29.10 -12.97 -6.67
N PRO A 89 30.26 -12.34 -6.93
CA PRO A 89 31.37 -13.07 -7.53
C PRO A 89 31.80 -14.16 -6.55
N ALA A 90 31.79 -15.41 -7.02
CA ALA A 90 32.33 -16.54 -6.30
C ALA A 90 33.86 -16.40 -6.27
N HIS A 91 34.39 -15.93 -5.15
CA HIS A 91 35.79 -16.08 -4.77
C HIS A 91 35.87 -16.55 -3.32
#